data_AF-A0A415L6D0-F1
#
_entry.id   AF-A0A415L6D0-F1
#
_cell.length_a   1.000
_cell.length_b   1.000
_cell.length_c   1.000
_cell.angle_alpha   90.00
_cell.angle_beta   90.00
_cell.angle_gamma   90.00
#
_symmetry.space_group_name_H-M   'P 1'
#
loop_
_entity.id
_entity.type
_entity.pdbx_description
1 polymer ?
#
loop_
_entity_poly.entity_id
_entity_poly.type
_entity_poly.pdbx_seq_one_letter_code
_entity_poly.pdbx_strand_id
1 'polypeptide(L)'
;MRETYIKNMEFLISKLHKEWNKSKGDSNQIKVSLNKAHKLRSKISEHIVKQQKTINEDTNIDFEESMKMSKENFVMLRLIKKINRNMKKGEEEFCVNLDTEEYNVYLKLLESKEGA
;
A
#
# COMPACT_ATOMS: atom_id res chain seq x y z
N MET A 1 19.04 -8.44 -28.81
CA MET A 1 19.52 -7.56 -27.71
C MET A 1 18.37 -6.84 -27.02
N ARG A 2 17.58 -5.97 -27.68
CA ARG A 2 16.47 -5.22 -27.05
C ARG A 2 15.46 -6.09 -26.30
N GLU A 3 15.00 -7.19 -26.91
CA GLU A 3 14.05 -8.12 -26.27
C GLU A 3 14.61 -8.78 -24.99
N THR A 4 15.91 -9.06 -24.96
CA THR A 4 16.57 -9.64 -23.79
C THR A 4 16.57 -8.64 -22.62
N TYR A 5 16.80 -7.35 -22.88
CA TYR A 5 16.73 -6.31 -21.86
C TYR A 5 15.30 -6.11 -21.33
N ILE A 6 14.30 -6.12 -22.22
CA ILE A 6 12.90 -6.01 -21.81
C ILE A 6 12.50 -7.17 -20.90
N LYS A 7 12.80 -8.42 -21.29
CA LYS A 7 12.52 -9.61 -20.47
C LYS A 7 13.23 -9.58 -19.12
N ASN A 8 14.47 -9.08 -19.08
CA ASN A 8 15.21 -8.91 -17.82
C ASN A 8 14.55 -7.87 -16.92
N MET A 9 14.10 -6.74 -17.47
CA MET A 9 13.38 -5.72 -16.71
C MET A 9 12.04 -6.24 -16.17
N GLU A 10 11.25 -6.93 -16.99
CA GLU A 10 9.99 -7.57 -16.58
C GLU A 10 10.24 -8.56 -15.42
N PHE A 11 11.28 -9.37 -15.54
CA PHE A 11 11.68 -10.30 -14.49
C PHE A 11 12.03 -9.56 -13.19
N LEU A 12 12.87 -8.52 -13.25
CA LEU A 12 13.27 -7.74 -12.08
C LEU A 12 12.07 -7.05 -11.41
N ILE A 13 11.17 -6.45 -12.19
CA ILE A 13 9.93 -5.83 -11.69
C ILE A 13 9.06 -6.90 -11.00
N SER A 14 8.93 -8.09 -11.59
CA SER A 14 8.17 -9.18 -10.97
C SER A 14 8.75 -9.64 -9.63
N LYS A 15 10.09 -9.61 -9.48
CA LYS A 15 10.76 -9.92 -8.21
C LYS A 15 10.52 -8.83 -7.18
N LEU A 16 10.58 -7.55 -7.57
CA LEU A 16 10.24 -6.44 -6.70
C LEU A 16 8.80 -6.51 -6.22
N HIS A 17 7.83 -6.79 -7.09
CA HIS A 17 6.43 -6.98 -6.70
C HIS A 17 6.26 -8.10 -5.66
N LYS A 18 7.00 -9.21 -5.81
CA LYS A 18 6.99 -10.31 -4.83
C LYS A 18 7.55 -9.88 -3.48
N GLU A 19 8.63 -9.12 -3.48
CA GLU A 19 9.24 -8.61 -2.24
C GLU A 19 8.36 -7.55 -1.57
N TRP A 20 7.79 -6.62 -2.32
CA TRP A 20 6.88 -5.60 -1.78
C TRP A 20 5.54 -6.16 -1.33
N ASN A 21 5.14 -7.36 -1.77
CA ASN A 21 3.92 -8.00 -1.24
C ASN A 21 4.17 -8.73 0.10
N LYS A 22 5.43 -8.84 0.55
CA LYS A 22 5.78 -9.43 1.85
C LYS A 22 5.87 -8.34 2.91
N SER A 23 5.15 -8.53 4.00
CA SER A 23 5.33 -7.70 5.19
C SER A 23 6.64 -8.10 5.87
N LYS A 24 7.37 -7.11 6.38
CA LYS A 24 8.56 -7.34 7.20
C LYS A 24 8.11 -7.60 8.64
N GLY A 25 9.00 -8.08 9.51
CA GLY A 25 8.61 -8.43 10.88
C GLY A 25 7.77 -7.34 11.56
N ASP A 26 6.69 -7.75 12.24
CA ASP A 26 5.78 -6.81 12.90
C ASP A 26 6.53 -6.06 14.01
N SER A 27 6.59 -4.74 13.91
CA SER A 27 7.34 -3.88 14.83
C SER A 27 6.46 -2.87 15.56
N ASN A 28 5.24 -2.62 15.06
CA ASN A 28 4.30 -1.64 15.60
C ASN A 28 2.93 -2.30 15.79
N GLN A 29 2.13 -1.77 16.72
CA GLN A 29 0.75 -2.19 16.90
C GLN A 29 -0.15 -0.96 16.96
N ILE A 30 -1.27 -1.02 16.23
CA ILE A 30 -2.29 0.04 16.26
C ILE A 30 -3.62 -0.53 16.72
N LYS A 31 -4.39 0.28 17.44
CA LYS A 31 -5.78 -0.01 17.79
C LYS A 31 -6.72 0.69 16.80
N VAL A 32 -7.67 -0.05 16.22
CA VAL A 32 -8.56 0.44 15.17
C VAL A 32 -9.99 0.03 15.49
N SER A 33 -10.90 1.01 15.49
CA SER A 33 -12.34 0.75 15.58
C SER A 33 -12.91 0.35 14.21
N LEU A 34 -14.02 -0.39 14.20
CA LEU A 34 -14.65 -0.87 12.98
C LEU A 34 -14.99 0.28 12.02
N ASN A 35 -15.53 1.40 12.54
CA ASN A 35 -15.81 2.61 11.75
C ASN A 35 -14.52 3.19 11.13
N LYS A 36 -13.44 3.29 11.91
CA LYS A 36 -12.13 3.76 11.41
C LYS A 36 -11.59 2.81 10.33
N ALA A 37 -11.75 1.51 10.51
CA ALA A 37 -11.34 0.50 9.54
C ALA A 37 -12.08 0.63 8.20
N HIS A 38 -13.40 0.85 8.21
CA HIS A 38 -14.17 1.13 6.99
C HIS A 38 -13.68 2.40 6.27
N LYS A 39 -13.42 3.49 7.00
CA LYS A 39 -12.89 4.74 6.42
C LYS A 39 -11.50 4.54 5.82
N LEU A 40 -10.61 3.84 6.53
CA LEU A 40 -9.27 3.51 6.02
C LEU A 40 -9.35 2.66 4.76
N ARG A 41 -10.26 1.68 4.71
CA ARG A 41 -10.47 0.84 3.54
C ARG A 41 -10.84 1.66 2.30
N SER A 42 -11.81 2.57 2.41
CA SER A 42 -12.21 3.42 1.30
C SER A 42 -11.06 4.34 0.86
N LYS A 43 -10.41 5.02 1.81
CA LYS A 43 -9.30 5.93 1.53
C LYS A 43 -8.12 5.24 0.83
N ILE A 44 -7.75 4.05 1.31
CA ILE A 44 -6.70 3.23 0.68
C ILE A 44 -7.10 2.82 -0.74
N SER A 45 -8.34 2.38 -0.94
CA SER A 45 -8.83 1.96 -2.26
C SER A 45 -8.81 3.12 -3.26
N GLU A 46 -9.30 4.30 -2.85
CA GLU A 46 -9.29 5.51 -3.67
C GLU A 46 -7.86 5.94 -4.03
N HIS A 47 -6.96 5.91 -3.05
CA HIS A 47 -5.55 6.28 -3.26
C HIS A 47 -4.86 5.33 -4.25
N ILE A 48 -5.04 4.02 -4.10
CA ILE A 48 -4.46 3.02 -5.00
C ILE A 48 -4.98 3.22 -6.44
N VAL A 49 -6.29 3.40 -6.61
CA VAL A 49 -6.89 3.61 -7.93
C VAL A 49 -6.34 4.89 -8.57
N LYS A 50 -6.27 5.99 -7.81
CA LYS A 50 -5.72 7.26 -8.30
C LYS A 50 -4.25 7.11 -8.71
N GLN A 51 -3.41 6.53 -7.85
CA GLN A 51 -2.00 6.31 -8.16
C GLN A 51 -1.82 5.41 -9.39
N GLN A 52 -2.56 4.31 -9.48
CA GLN A 52 -2.45 3.40 -10.61
C GLN A 52 -2.88 4.06 -11.92
N LYS A 53 -3.90 4.93 -11.87
CA LYS A 53 -4.29 5.75 -13.01
C LYS A 53 -3.16 6.68 -13.46
N THR A 54 -2.54 7.41 -12.53
CA THR A 54 -1.38 8.27 -12.82
C THR A 54 -0.23 7.49 -13.44
N ILE A 55 0.15 6.33 -12.88
CA ILE A 55 1.23 5.48 -13.41
C ILE A 55 0.95 5.05 -14.87
N ASN A 56 -0.32 4.80 -15.21
CA ASN A 56 -0.68 4.29 -16.53
C ASN A 56 -0.87 5.39 -17.59
N GLU A 57 -1.33 6.58 -17.18
CA GLU A 57 -1.81 7.62 -18.09
C GLU A 57 -0.90 8.86 -18.15
N ASP A 58 -0.13 9.15 -17.10
CA ASP A 58 0.72 10.34 -17.05
C ASP A 58 2.03 10.08 -17.80
N THR A 59 2.28 10.84 -18.88
CA THR A 59 3.51 10.72 -19.66
C THR A 59 4.70 11.47 -19.05
N ASN A 60 4.47 12.27 -18.00
CA ASN A 60 5.52 13.07 -17.36
C ASN A 60 6.13 12.39 -16.12
N ILE A 61 5.55 11.28 -15.67
CA ILE A 61 6.09 10.53 -14.55
C ILE A 61 7.35 9.78 -14.98
N ASP A 62 8.44 9.96 -14.23
CA ASP A 62 9.65 9.21 -14.49
C ASP A 62 9.58 7.78 -13.93
N PHE A 63 10.56 6.95 -14.31
CA PHE A 63 10.61 5.56 -13.87
C PHE A 63 10.78 5.45 -12.35
N GLU A 64 11.53 6.34 -11.71
CA GLU A 64 11.78 6.26 -10.26
C GLU A 64 10.50 6.59 -9.48
N GLU A 65 9.78 7.62 -9.90
CA GLU A 65 8.52 8.04 -9.31
C GLU A 65 7.43 6.98 -9.48
N SER A 66 7.29 6.40 -10.69
CA SER A 66 6.33 5.31 -10.92
C SER A 66 6.63 4.07 -10.06
N MET A 67 7.91 3.78 -9.81
CA MET A 67 8.32 2.68 -8.93
C MET A 67 8.06 2.97 -7.45
N LYS A 68 8.25 4.23 -7.00
CA LYS A 68 7.89 4.66 -5.64
C LYS A 68 6.38 4.52 -5.41
N MET A 69 5.57 5.02 -6.34
CA MET A 69 4.10 4.92 -6.27
C MET A 69 3.63 3.46 -6.28
N SER A 70 4.21 2.62 -7.16
CA SER A 70 3.93 1.18 -7.19
C SER A 70 4.25 0.52 -5.86
N LYS A 71 5.43 0.77 -5.29
CA LYS A 71 5.80 0.23 -3.97
C LYS A 71 4.83 0.67 -2.87
N GLU A 72 4.45 1.94 -2.83
CA GLU A 72 3.49 2.46 -1.85
C GLU A 72 2.11 1.79 -1.99
N ASN A 73 1.64 1.55 -3.21
CA ASN A 73 0.43 0.77 -3.47
C ASN A 73 0.52 -0.65 -2.88
N PHE A 74 1.66 -1.34 -3.04
CA PHE A 74 1.86 -2.65 -2.43
C PHE A 74 1.80 -2.60 -0.90
N VAL A 75 2.45 -1.62 -0.26
CA VAL A 75 2.39 -1.45 1.21
C VAL A 75 0.96 -1.18 1.68
N MET A 76 0.23 -0.30 0.98
CA MET A 76 -1.19 -0.03 1.24
C MET A 76 -2.06 -1.29 1.11
N LEU A 77 -1.80 -2.13 0.10
CA LEU A 77 -2.47 -3.42 -0.07
C LEU A 77 -2.19 -4.39 1.09
N ARG A 78 -0.97 -4.39 1.65
CA ARG A 78 -0.67 -5.21 2.84
C ARG A 78 -1.43 -4.71 4.07
N LEU A 79 -1.39 -3.40 4.31
CA LEU A 79 -2.11 -2.75 5.42
C LEU A 79 -3.60 -3.10 5.38
N ILE A 80 -4.26 -2.93 4.23
CA ILE A 80 -5.70 -3.22 4.12
C ILE A 80 -6.02 -4.70 4.27
N LYS A 81 -5.13 -5.61 3.81
CA LYS A 81 -5.28 -7.05 4.07
C LYS A 81 -5.26 -7.36 5.57
N LYS A 82 -4.34 -6.76 6.33
CA LYS A 82 -4.26 -6.95 7.79
C LYS A 82 -5.49 -6.40 8.51
N ILE A 83 -5.97 -5.22 8.10
CA ILE A 83 -7.22 -4.63 8.63
C ILE A 83 -8.42 -5.54 8.33
N ASN A 84 -8.62 -5.92 7.06
CA ASN A 84 -9.75 -6.76 6.64
C ASN A 84 -9.77 -8.12 7.35
N ARG A 85 -8.60 -8.72 7.64
CA ARG A 85 -8.51 -9.97 8.42
C ARG A 85 -9.05 -9.81 9.83
N ASN A 86 -8.78 -8.68 10.49
CA ASN A 86 -9.27 -8.42 11.84
C ASN A 86 -10.75 -7.98 11.84
N MET A 87 -11.19 -7.20 10.85
CA MET A 87 -12.62 -6.86 10.70
C MET A 87 -13.53 -8.09 10.59
N LYS A 88 -13.06 -9.17 9.95
CA LYS A 88 -13.80 -10.44 9.82
C LYS A 88 -14.06 -11.13 11.17
N LYS A 89 -13.35 -10.76 12.24
CA LYS A 89 -13.56 -11.31 13.58
C LYS A 89 -14.77 -10.72 14.29
N GLY A 90 -15.32 -9.60 13.79
CA GLY A 90 -16.55 -8.99 14.32
C GLY A 90 -16.38 -8.14 15.58
N GLU A 91 -15.14 -7.88 16.01
CA GLU A 91 -14.85 -7.00 17.15
C GLU A 91 -15.09 -5.52 16.79
N GLU A 92 -15.70 -4.74 17.69
CA GLU A 92 -15.92 -3.29 17.49
C GLU A 92 -14.60 -2.50 17.45
N GLU A 93 -13.59 -2.97 18.20
CA GLU A 93 -12.22 -2.47 18.17
C GLU A 93 -11.25 -3.63 18.21
N PHE A 94 -10.17 -3.54 17.42
CA PHE A 94 -9.17 -4.60 17.32
C PHE A 94 -7.77 -4.03 17.17
N CYS A 95 -6.77 -4.83 17.56
CA CYS A 95 -5.37 -4.51 17.34
C CYS A 95 -4.89 -5.05 15.99
N VAL A 96 -4.08 -4.26 15.29
CA VAL A 96 -3.42 -4.67 14.05
C VAL A 96 -1.92 -4.48 14.22
N ASN A 97 -1.16 -5.56 14.06
CA ASN A 97 0.30 -5.52 14.03
C ASN A 97 0.77 -5.10 12.64
N LEU A 98 1.67 -4.13 12.59
CA LEU A 98 2.18 -3.53 11.37
C LEU A 98 3.70 -3.59 11.34
N ASP A 99 4.24 -3.77 10.12
CA ASP A 99 5.65 -3.49 9.90
C ASP A 99 5.91 -1.97 9.83
N THR A 100 7.17 -1.58 9.76
CA THR A 100 7.56 -0.16 9.72
C THR A 100 6.99 0.58 8.52
N GLU A 101 6.95 -0.04 7.34
CA GLU A 101 6.43 0.61 6.12
C GLU A 101 4.91 0.80 6.20
N GLU A 102 4.19 -0.23 6.65
CA GLU A 102 2.74 -0.21 6.84
C GLU A 102 2.33 0.83 7.89
N TYR A 103 3.09 0.92 8.99
CA TYR A 103 2.85 1.92 10.02
C TYR A 103 3.07 3.35 9.50
N ASN A 104 4.13 3.59 8.73
CA ASN A 104 4.39 4.91 8.13
C ASN A 104 3.28 5.30 7.14
N VAL A 105 2.81 4.37 6.31
CA VAL A 105 1.67 4.58 5.42
C VAL A 105 0.39 4.89 6.22
N TYR A 106 0.15 4.17 7.31
CA TYR A 106 -0.97 4.44 8.20
C TYR A 106 -0.93 5.86 8.78
N LEU A 107 0.25 6.33 9.25
CA LEU A 107 0.41 7.70 9.75
C LEU A 107 0.13 8.76 8.67
N LYS A 108 0.69 8.61 7.46
CA LYS A 108 0.41 9.50 6.32
C LYS A 108 -1.09 9.59 6.00
N LEU A 109 -1.80 8.46 6.11
CA LEU A 109 -3.26 8.40 5.89
C LEU A 109 -4.06 9.10 7.00
N LEU A 110 -3.50 9.24 8.20
CA LEU A 110 -4.09 10.04 9.29
C LEU A 110 -3.79 11.53 9.11
N GLU A 111 -2.55 11.88 8.78
CA GLU A 111 -2.08 13.27 8.60
C GLU A 111 -2.73 13.96 7.39
N SER A 112 -3.15 13.21 6.39
CA SER A 112 -3.98 13.72 5.28
C SER A 112 -5.43 14.03 5.71
N LYS A 113 -5.63 14.39 6.98
CA LYS A 113 -6.78 15.12 7.53
C LYS A 113 -6.27 16.40 8.19
N GLU A 114 -5.93 17.40 7.37
CA GLU A 114 -5.92 18.83 7.69
C GLU A 114 -5.59 19.56 6.38
N GLY A 115 -6.60 19.89 5.57
CA GLY A 115 -6.41 20.63 4.32
C GLY A 115 -7.61 20.60 3.38
N ALA A 116 -8.29 21.75 3.34
CA ALA A 116 -9.40 22.21 2.47
C ALA A 116 -10.81 21.69 2.77
#